data_AF-A0A7J4R6H8-F1
#
_entry.id   AF-A0A7J4R6H8-F1
#
_cell.length_a   1.000
_cell.length_b   1.000
_cell.length_c   1.000
_cell.angle_alpha   90.00
_cell.angle_beta   90.00
_cell.angle_gamma   90.00
#
_symmetry.space_group_name_H-M   'P 1'
#
loop_
_entity.id
_entity.type
_entity.pdbx_description
1 polymer ?
#
loop_
_entity_poly.entity_id
_entity_poly.type
_entity_poly.pdbx_seq_one_letter_code
_entity_poly.pdbx_strand_id
1 'polypeptide(L)' 'MVRLGLLVNPDAGLGGRLGLKGSDGQAEIARSRGAQDRSGPRMRAMLDHLITISKENLEGIQWYVSEGRMGT' A
#
# COMPACT_ATOMS: atom_id res chain seq x y z
N MET A 1 14.34 -21.74 1.01
CA MET A 1 13.86 -20.58 0.24
C MET A 1 13.17 -19.63 1.20
N VAL A 2 13.55 -18.35 1.23
CA VAL A 2 12.89 -17.35 2.08
C VAL A 2 11.61 -16.88 1.39
N ARG A 3 10.52 -16.76 2.14
CA ARG A 3 9.25 -16.21 1.66
C ARG A 3 8.94 -14.96 2.46
N LEU A 4 8.58 -13.89 1.76
CA LEU A 4 8.18 -12.61 2.36
C LEU A 4 6.73 -12.35 1.98
N GLY A 5 5.89 -12.15 2.99
CA GLY A 5 4.51 -11.70 2.83
C GLY A 5 4.44 -10.19 3.04
N LEU A 6 3.73 -9.51 2.15
CA LEU A 6 3.56 -8.07 2.19
C LEU A 6 2.07 -7.76 2.02
N LEU A 7 1.47 -7.13 3.02
CA LEU A 7 0.07 -6.71 3.01
C LEU A 7 0.00 -5.19 2.98
N VAL A 8 -0.77 -4.66 2.03
CA VAL A 8 -1.00 -3.23 1.87
C VAL A 8 -2.49 -2.98 1.97
N ASN A 9 -2.95 -2.44 3.11
CA ASN A 9 -4.31 -1.93 3.22
C ASN A 9 -4.37 -0.56 2.53
N PRO A 10 -5.10 -0.40 1.41
CA PRO A 10 -5.20 0.86 0.67
C PRO A 10 -5.74 2.02 1.51
N ASP A 11 -6.58 1.73 2.50
CA ASP A 11 -7.26 2.71 3.32
C ASP A 11 -6.45 3.10 4.57
N ALA A 12 -5.32 2.44 4.81
CA ALA A 12 -4.47 2.75 5.95
C ALA A 12 -3.98 4.21 5.91
N GLY A 13 -4.17 4.92 7.02
CA GLY A 13 -3.71 6.28 7.21
C GLY A 13 -4.66 7.39 6.71
N LEU A 14 -5.88 7.05 6.25
CA LEU A 14 -6.90 8.04 5.85
C LEU A 14 -7.54 8.75 7.05
N GLY A 15 -7.95 8.02 8.10
CA GLY A 15 -8.76 8.59 9.18
C GLY A 15 -8.00 9.51 10.15
N GLY A 16 -6.74 9.18 10.47
CA GLY A 16 -6.01 9.85 11.55
C GLY A 16 -5.77 11.35 11.34
N ARG A 17 -5.56 11.80 10.10
CA ARG A 17 -5.36 13.25 9.81
C ARG A 17 -6.63 14.09 9.96
N LEU A 18 -7.78 13.43 9.98
CA LEU A 18 -9.09 14.07 10.06
C LEU A 18 -9.73 13.91 11.45
N GLY A 19 -8.98 13.41 12.43
CA GLY A 19 -9.49 13.15 13.77
C GLY A 19 -10.51 12.01 13.84
N LEU A 20 -10.59 11.15 12.81
CA LEU A 20 -11.44 9.96 12.84
C LEU A 20 -10.75 8.87 13.68
N LYS A 21 -11.55 8.01 14.32
CA LYS A 21 -11.05 6.87 15.11
C LYS A 21 -10.33 5.80 14.25
N GLY A 22 -10.38 5.95 12.93
CA GLY A 22 -9.75 5.06 11.95
C GLY A 22 -10.35 5.28 10.57
N SER A 23 -9.91 4.51 9.58
CA SER A 23 -10.54 4.46 8.25
C SER A 23 -11.44 3.24 8.03
N ASP A 24 -11.47 2.32 8.99
CA ASP A 24 -12.33 1.13 8.94
C ASP A 24 -13.80 1.54 8.88
N GLY A 25 -14.47 1.21 7.76
CA GLY A 25 -15.84 1.62 7.48
C GLY A 25 -16.03 3.13 7.24
N GLN A 26 -14.95 3.92 7.24
CA GLN A 26 -14.99 5.38 7.12
C GLN A 26 -14.10 5.92 5.99
N ALA A 27 -13.52 5.06 5.17
CA ALA A 27 -12.62 5.47 4.10
C ALA A 27 -13.28 6.46 3.12
N GLU A 28 -14.54 6.26 2.76
CA GLU A 28 -15.29 7.20 1.91
C GLU A 28 -15.52 8.55 2.60
N ILE A 29 -15.90 8.56 3.88
CA ILE A 29 -16.07 9.78 4.67
C ILE A 29 -14.74 10.52 4.82
N ALA A 30 -13.65 9.78 5.02
CA ALA A 30 -12.32 10.36 5.08
C ALA A 30 -11.97 11.05 3.76
N ARG A 31 -12.21 10.38 2.61
CA ARG A 31 -11.97 10.97 1.28
C ARG A 31 -12.85 12.18 1.02
N SER A 32 -14.14 12.13 1.39
CA SER A 32 -15.04 13.28 1.21
C SER A 32 -14.62 14.50 2.02
N ARG A 33 -13.90 14.29 3.13
CA ARG A 33 -13.27 15.34 3.96
C ARG A 33 -11.85 15.71 3.51
N GLY A 34 -11.42 15.26 2.34
CA GLY A 34 -10.14 15.63 1.73
C GLY A 34 -8.95 14.73 2.10
N ALA A 35 -9.17 13.59 2.76
CA ALA A 35 -8.09 12.61 2.92
C ALA A 35 -7.69 12.03 1.57
N GLN A 36 -6.38 11.92 1.36
CA GLN A 36 -5.79 11.27 0.20
C GLN A 36 -5.18 9.93 0.59
N ASP A 37 -5.24 8.96 -0.31
CA ASP A 37 -4.62 7.64 -0.12
C ASP A 37 -3.11 7.79 0.15
N ARG A 38 -2.61 7.06 1.15
CA ARG A 38 -1.18 7.12 1.55
C ARG A 38 -0.47 5.80 1.42
N SER A 39 -1.18 4.70 1.70
CA SER A 39 -0.60 3.35 1.73
C SER A 39 -0.10 2.93 0.34
N GLY A 40 -0.97 3.03 -0.69
CA GLY A 40 -0.61 2.72 -2.08
C GLY A 40 0.58 3.52 -2.61
N PRO A 41 0.56 4.88 -2.55
CA PRO A 41 1.70 5.68 -2.98
C PRO A 41 3.02 5.36 -2.27
N ARG A 42 2.97 5.05 -0.97
CA ARG A 42 4.16 4.63 -0.21
C ARG A 42 4.67 3.26 -0.65
N MET A 43 3.77 2.33 -0.92
CA MET A 43 4.15 1.02 -1.43
C MET A 43 4.84 1.15 -2.79
N ARG A 44 4.30 1.97 -3.69
CA ARG A 44 4.94 2.27 -4.97
C ARG A 44 6.35 2.84 -4.77
N ALA A 45 6.49 3.86 -3.94
CA ALA A 45 7.81 4.44 -3.65
C ALA A 45 8.80 3.41 -3.07
N MET A 46 8.33 2.47 -2.24
CA MET A 46 9.17 1.38 -1.73
C MET A 46 9.61 0.41 -2.84
N LEU A 47 8.71 0.02 -3.75
CA LEU A 47 9.06 -0.83 -4.90
C LEU A 47 10.03 -0.12 -5.85
N ASP A 48 9.81 1.16 -6.13
CA ASP A 48 10.71 1.97 -6.95
C ASP A 48 12.11 2.03 -6.33
N HIS A 49 12.18 2.18 -5.01
CA HIS A 49 13.45 2.15 -4.28
C HIS A 49 14.10 0.76 -4.32
N LEU A 50 13.31 -0.31 -4.18
CA LEU A 50 13.78 -1.69 -4.28
C LEU A 50 14.44 -1.96 -5.64
N ILE A 51 13.79 -1.54 -6.73
CA ILE A 51 14.33 -1.65 -8.10
C ILE A 51 15.63 -0.87 -8.23
N THR A 52 15.68 0.33 -7.65
CA THR A 52 16.87 1.18 -7.68
C THR A 52 18.06 0.53 -6.97
N ILE A 53 17.87 0.02 -5.75
CA ILE A 53 18.96 -0.60 -4.98
C ILE A 53 19.36 -1.96 -5.52
N SER A 54 18.45 -2.66 -6.20
CA SER A 54 18.75 -3.91 -6.89
C SER A 54 19.46 -3.70 -8.23
N LYS A 55 19.64 -2.45 -8.67
CA LYS A 55 20.21 -2.07 -9.98
C LYS A 55 19.43 -2.73 -11.13
N GLU A 56 18.10 -2.78 -11.00
CA GLU A 56 17.19 -3.46 -11.94
C GLU A 56 17.43 -4.97 -12.09
N ASN A 57 18.32 -5.58 -11.27
CA ASN A 57 18.50 -7.02 -11.22
C ASN A 57 17.58 -7.62 -10.15
N LEU A 58 16.53 -8.29 -10.60
CA LEU A 58 15.56 -9.00 -9.76
C LEU A 58 15.58 -10.51 -10.02
N GLU A 59 16.67 -11.03 -10.58
CA GLU A 59 16.83 -12.46 -10.81
C GLU A 59 16.69 -13.26 -9.51
N GLY A 60 15.93 -14.35 -9.56
CA GLY A 60 15.64 -15.19 -8.39
C GLY A 60 14.51 -14.69 -7.49
N ILE A 61 13.88 -13.56 -7.79
CA ILE A 61 12.66 -13.11 -7.09
C ILE A 61 11.43 -13.56 -7.87
N GLN A 62 10.60 -14.39 -7.23
CA GLN A 62 9.29 -14.76 -7.75
C GLN A 62 8.21 -13.94 -7.09
N TRP A 63 7.42 -13.22 -7.89
CA TRP A 63 6.32 -12.39 -7.42
C TRP A 63 4.99 -13.12 -7.49
N TYR A 64 4.22 -13.00 -6.43
CA TYR A 64 2.81 -13.40 -6.38
C TYR A 64 2.02 -12.18 -5.94
N VAL A 65 1.02 -11.79 -6.73
CA VAL A 65 0.19 -10.62 -6.49
C VAL A 65 -1.27 -11.02 -6.65
N SER A 66 -2.13 -10.47 -5.79
CA SER A 66 -3.58 -10.52 -5.97
C SER A 66 -4.01 -9.25 -6.71
N GLU A 67 -5.05 -9.37 -7.53
CA GLU A 67 -5.59 -8.25 -8.30
C GLU A 67 -6.59 -7.44 -7.46
N GLY A 68 -6.98 -6.27 -7.97
CA GLY A 68 -7.97 -5.42 -7.33
C GLY A 68 -7.44 -4.63 -6.13
N ARG A 69 -8.22 -3.62 -5.74
CA ARG A 69 -7.82 -2.67 -4.69
C ARG A 69 -7.68 -3.34 -3.32
N MET A 70 -8.57 -4.27 -2.97
CA MET A 70 -8.58 -4.97 -1.68
C MET A 70 -8.16 -6.44 -1.79
N GLY A 71 -7.55 -6.82 -2.92
CA GLY A 71 -7.36 -8.22 -3.28
C GLY A 71 -8.63 -8.86 -3.84
N THR A 72 -8.43 -9.87 -4.68
CA THR A 72 -9.39 -10.85 -5.20
C THR A 72 -8.81 -12.25 -5.04
#